data_AF-A0A955DMH5-F1
#
_entry.id   AF-A0A955DMH5-F1
#
_cell.length_a   1.000
_cell.length_b   1.000
_cell.length_c   1.000
_cell.angle_alpha   90.00
_cell.angle_beta   90.00
_cell.angle_gamma   90.00
#
_symmetry.space_group_name_H-M   'P 1'
#
loop_
_entity.id
_entity.type
_entity.pdbx_description
1 polymer ?
#
loop_
_entity_poly.entity_id
_entity_poly.type
_entity_poly.pdbx_seq_one_letter_code
_entity_poly.pdbx_strand_id
1 'polypeptide(L)'
;MWMDGALVDAADAKVSVFDHAVLYGDGCFEGIRTYGGRIFKLETHLRRMYDSAEKIRLEPAYTKDEIARAIRETVAANGVVDGYIRLVFTRGVGTLGLHPFRCPRAGAFIIADTIQLYPPELYQNGMNVIVAKRPRVPIACLDPAIKSLNYLNNILAKIEAIDANVLEAIMLNTAGYVSECTGDNIFAIKDGVIYT
;
A
#
# COMPACT_ATOMS: atom_id res chain seq x y z
N MET A 1 -11.91 10.44 8.68
CA MET A 1 -11.66 9.37 7.68
C MET A 1 -12.91 9.14 6.86
N TRP A 2 -12.83 8.42 5.73
CA TRP A 2 -14.02 7.86 5.07
C TRP A 2 -14.03 6.34 5.22
N MET A 3 -15.19 5.76 5.52
CA MET A 3 -15.36 4.32 5.68
C MET A 3 -16.76 3.92 5.22
N ASP A 4 -16.83 2.95 4.31
CA ASP A 4 -18.05 2.33 3.79
C ASP A 4 -19.21 3.30 3.47
N GLY A 5 -18.87 4.42 2.81
CA GLY A 5 -19.86 5.39 2.31
C GLY A 5 -20.05 6.65 3.14
N ALA A 6 -19.40 6.77 4.30
CA ALA A 6 -19.54 7.93 5.18
C ALA A 6 -18.20 8.46 5.69
N LEU A 7 -18.15 9.76 5.98
CA LEU A 7 -17.10 10.33 6.80
C LEU A 7 -17.35 9.96 8.27
N VAL A 8 -16.30 9.49 8.93
CA VAL A 8 -16.31 9.10 10.34
C VAL A 8 -15.09 9.66 11.06
N ASP A 9 -15.23 9.91 12.35
CA ASP A 9 -14.10 10.25 13.21
C ASP A 9 -13.14 9.07 13.33
N ALA A 10 -11.85 9.35 13.45
CA ALA A 10 -10.81 8.30 13.46
C ALA A 10 -10.99 7.31 14.62
N ALA A 11 -11.50 7.76 15.77
CA ALA A 11 -11.78 6.90 16.93
C ALA A 11 -12.94 5.91 16.69
N ASP A 12 -13.81 6.21 15.73
CA ASP A 12 -14.97 5.38 15.37
C ASP A 12 -14.72 4.51 14.13
N ALA A 13 -13.62 4.75 13.41
CA ALA A 13 -13.19 3.94 12.29
C ALA A 13 -12.73 2.55 12.76
N LYS A 14 -13.63 1.57 12.72
CA LYS A 14 -13.42 0.21 13.24
C LYS A 14 -13.72 -0.82 12.17
N VAL A 15 -12.77 -1.72 11.94
CA VAL A 15 -13.01 -2.95 11.17
C VAL A 15 -13.39 -4.08 12.12
N SER A 16 -14.24 -5.00 11.67
CA SER A 16 -14.56 -6.20 12.44
C SER A 16 -13.35 -7.11 12.54
N VAL A 17 -13.15 -7.75 13.69
CA VAL A 17 -12.13 -8.80 13.87
C VAL A 17 -12.41 -10.05 13.02
N PHE A 18 -13.61 -10.18 12.47
CA PHE A 18 -13.99 -11.24 11.52
C PHE A 18 -13.76 -10.85 10.05
N ASP A 19 -13.24 -9.66 9.77
CA ASP A 19 -12.85 -9.27 8.42
C ASP A 19 -11.65 -10.10 7.95
N HIS A 20 -11.75 -10.68 6.75
CA HIS A 20 -10.70 -11.50 6.16
C HIS A 20 -9.41 -10.73 5.85
N ALA A 21 -9.46 -9.40 5.74
CA ALA A 21 -8.25 -8.57 5.71
C ALA A 21 -7.48 -8.62 7.04
N VAL A 22 -8.19 -8.64 8.17
CA VAL A 22 -7.59 -8.73 9.52
C VAL A 22 -7.07 -10.14 9.78
N LEU A 23 -7.85 -11.15 9.41
CA LEU A 23 -7.52 -12.55 9.68
C LEU A 23 -6.42 -13.10 8.77
N TYR A 24 -6.41 -12.69 7.49
CA TYR A 24 -5.63 -13.36 6.44
C TYR A 24 -4.89 -12.40 5.49
N GLY A 25 -4.99 -11.08 5.70
CA GLY A 25 -4.45 -10.11 4.75
C GLY A 25 -5.17 -10.09 3.39
N ASP A 26 -6.40 -10.63 3.32
CA ASP A 26 -7.18 -10.67 2.07
C ASP A 26 -7.79 -9.30 1.76
N GLY A 27 -7.05 -8.52 0.97
CA GLY A 27 -7.38 -7.18 0.55
C GLY A 27 -6.24 -6.52 -0.21
N CYS A 28 -6.46 -5.29 -0.66
CA CYS A 28 -5.47 -4.49 -1.35
C CYS A 28 -5.51 -3.03 -0.92
N PHE A 29 -4.46 -2.27 -1.24
CA PHE A 29 -4.36 -0.87 -0.86
C PHE A 29 -3.60 -0.01 -1.87
N GLU A 30 -3.80 1.29 -1.75
CA GLU A 30 -3.04 2.31 -2.45
C GLU A 30 -2.42 3.33 -1.50
N GLY A 31 -1.27 3.87 -1.91
CA GLY A 31 -0.63 5.01 -1.27
C GLY A 31 -0.54 6.15 -2.27
N ILE A 32 -1.27 7.22 -2.03
CA ILE A 32 -1.44 8.34 -2.96
C ILE A 32 -0.95 9.62 -2.27
N ARG A 33 -0.35 10.54 -3.02
CA ARG A 33 0.16 11.81 -2.47
C ARG A 33 -0.70 12.98 -2.93
N THR A 34 -0.84 13.96 -2.04
CA THR A 34 -1.31 15.30 -2.38
C THR A 34 -0.14 16.28 -2.32
N TYR A 35 -0.09 17.18 -3.30
CA TYR A 35 0.89 18.26 -3.36
C TYR A 35 0.20 19.56 -3.71
N GLY A 36 0.33 20.58 -2.85
CA GLY A 36 -0.33 21.87 -3.04
C GLY A 36 -1.84 21.75 -3.31
N GLY A 37 -2.51 20.83 -2.61
CA GLY A 37 -3.95 20.57 -2.74
C GLY A 37 -4.36 19.76 -3.98
N ARG A 38 -3.41 19.25 -4.78
CA ARG A 38 -3.70 18.40 -5.95
C ARG A 38 -3.31 16.96 -5.67
N ILE A 39 -4.23 16.03 -5.90
CA ILE A 39 -3.97 14.59 -5.78
C ILE A 39 -3.18 14.12 -7.01
N PHE A 40 -1.95 13.66 -6.79
CA PHE A 40 -1.05 13.28 -7.88
C PHE A 40 -1.41 11.92 -8.46
N LYS A 41 -1.54 11.84 -9.79
CA LYS A 41 -1.82 10.61 -10.56
C LYS A 41 -3.00 9.77 -10.04
N LEU A 42 -4.05 10.41 -9.51
CA LEU A 42 -5.21 9.74 -8.91
C LEU A 42 -5.78 8.63 -9.79
N GLU A 43 -6.02 8.90 -11.07
CA GLU A 43 -6.57 7.92 -12.02
C GLU A 43 -5.65 6.68 -12.18
N THR A 44 -4.34 6.88 -12.20
CA THR A 44 -3.38 5.77 -12.31
C THR A 44 -3.39 4.90 -11.05
N HIS A 45 -3.48 5.51 -9.86
CA HIS A 45 -3.62 4.78 -8.60
C HIS A 45 -4.94 4.01 -8.55
N LEU A 46 -6.06 4.62 -8.95
CA LEU A 46 -7.36 3.94 -8.97
C LEU A 46 -7.40 2.81 -9.98
N ARG A 47 -6.74 2.94 -11.15
CA ARG A 47 -6.59 1.82 -12.08
C ARG A 47 -5.88 0.65 -11.40
N ARG A 48 -4.68 0.88 -10.83
CA ARG A 48 -3.90 -0.19 -10.17
C ARG A 48 -4.61 -0.80 -8.96
N MET A 49 -5.37 -0.01 -8.19
CA MET A 49 -6.18 -0.51 -7.08
C MET A 49 -7.20 -1.55 -7.54
N TYR A 50 -7.94 -1.25 -8.61
CA TYR A 50 -8.96 -2.16 -9.14
C TYR A 50 -8.33 -3.35 -9.87
N ASP A 51 -7.20 -3.16 -10.56
CA ASP A 51 -6.44 -4.27 -11.15
C ASP A 51 -5.94 -5.23 -10.06
N SER A 52 -5.50 -4.70 -8.91
CA SER A 52 -5.07 -5.50 -7.75
C SER A 52 -6.25 -6.27 -7.14
N ALA A 53 -7.43 -5.63 -7.01
CA ALA A 53 -8.65 -6.26 -6.53
C ALA A 53 -9.10 -7.40 -7.47
N GLU A 54 -9.09 -7.15 -8.78
CA GLU A 54 -9.45 -8.14 -9.79
C GLU A 54 -8.54 -9.37 -9.74
N LYS A 55 -7.22 -9.18 -9.63
CA LYS A 55 -6.24 -10.29 -9.54
C LYS A 55 -6.46 -11.20 -8.34
N ILE A 56 -7.01 -10.69 -7.23
CA ILE A 56 -7.39 -11.49 -6.06
C ILE A 56 -8.88 -11.88 -6.06
N ARG A 57 -9.59 -11.65 -7.18
CA ARG A 57 -11.03 -11.90 -7.33
C ARG A 57 -11.87 -11.21 -6.25
N LEU A 58 -11.46 -10.01 -5.83
CA LEU A 58 -12.21 -9.13 -4.94
C LEU A 58 -13.02 -8.17 -5.80
N GLU A 59 -14.33 -8.20 -5.62
CA GLU A 59 -15.26 -7.24 -6.24
C GLU A 59 -15.46 -6.07 -5.27
N PRO A 60 -14.94 -4.86 -5.58
CA PRO A 60 -15.10 -3.71 -4.70
C PRO A 60 -16.58 -3.31 -4.61
N ALA A 61 -17.03 -2.89 -3.43
CA ALA A 61 -18.42 -2.47 -3.19
C ALA A 61 -18.77 -1.09 -3.77
N TYR A 62 -17.79 -0.38 -4.33
CA TYR A 62 -17.91 0.97 -4.87
C TYR A 62 -17.24 1.03 -6.24
N THR A 63 -17.71 1.94 -7.09
CA THR A 63 -17.12 2.23 -8.40
C THR A 63 -15.88 3.13 -8.29
N LYS A 64 -15.08 3.17 -9.36
CA LYS A 64 -13.88 4.03 -9.43
C LYS A 64 -14.23 5.50 -9.18
N ASP A 65 -15.36 5.97 -9.70
CA ASP A 65 -15.80 7.36 -9.55
C ASP A 65 -16.30 7.68 -8.13
N GLU A 66 -16.99 6.74 -7.48
CA GLU A 66 -17.39 6.88 -6.07
C GLU A 66 -16.16 6.96 -5.16
N ILE A 67 -15.17 6.10 -5.38
CA ILE A 67 -13.92 6.13 -4.61
C ILE A 67 -13.12 7.39 -4.90
N ALA A 68 -13.06 7.85 -6.15
CA ALA A 68 -12.41 9.12 -6.49
C ALA A 68 -13.07 10.31 -5.77
N ARG A 69 -14.40 10.29 -5.64
CA ARG A 69 -15.16 11.31 -4.91
C ARG A 69 -14.89 11.22 -3.40
N ALA A 70 -14.98 10.03 -2.83
CA ALA A 70 -14.70 9.76 -1.42
C ALA A 70 -13.28 10.18 -1.02
N ILE A 71 -12.28 9.97 -1.88
CA ILE A 71 -10.90 10.44 -1.65
C ILE A 71 -10.88 11.97 -1.54
N ARG A 72 -11.50 12.68 -2.49
CA ARG A 72 -11.53 14.15 -2.49
C ARG A 72 -12.28 14.70 -1.27
N GLU A 73 -13.40 14.08 -0.90
CA GLU A 73 -14.17 14.42 0.30
C GLU A 73 -13.32 14.21 1.56
N THR A 74 -12.60 13.09 1.66
CA THR A 74 -11.73 12.79 2.81
C THR A 74 -10.60 13.81 2.93
N VAL A 75 -9.93 14.13 1.82
CA VAL A 75 -8.85 15.14 1.80
C VAL A 75 -9.37 16.51 2.23
N ALA A 76 -10.52 16.93 1.68
CA ALA A 76 -11.13 18.22 2.01
C ALA A 76 -11.58 18.30 3.47
N ALA A 77 -12.22 17.23 3.99
CA ALA A 77 -12.68 17.18 5.37
C ALA A 77 -11.53 17.25 6.40
N ASN A 78 -10.33 16.80 6.02
CA ASN A 78 -9.14 16.84 6.88
C ASN A 78 -8.23 18.05 6.59
N GLY A 79 -8.59 18.93 5.66
CA GLY A 79 -7.78 20.11 5.30
C GLY A 79 -6.38 19.77 4.77
N VAL A 80 -6.19 18.58 4.20
CA VAL A 80 -4.85 18.11 3.79
C VAL A 80 -4.45 18.78 2.47
N VAL A 81 -3.38 19.58 2.51
CA VAL A 81 -2.81 20.25 1.33
C VAL A 81 -1.66 19.42 0.75
N ASP A 82 -0.63 19.19 1.56
CA ASP A 82 0.50 18.33 1.27
C ASP A 82 0.45 17.12 2.20
N GLY A 83 0.30 15.93 1.65
CA GLY A 83 0.03 14.77 2.48
C GLY A 83 -0.05 13.46 1.73
N TYR A 84 -0.68 12.51 2.39
CA TYR A 84 -0.76 11.12 2.03
C TYR A 84 -2.17 10.59 2.23
N ILE A 85 -2.62 9.82 1.25
CA ILE A 85 -3.90 9.15 1.26
C ILE A 85 -3.63 7.65 1.22
N ARG A 86 -4.22 6.93 2.17
CA ARG A 86 -4.28 5.46 2.19
C ARG A 86 -5.69 5.04 1.80
N LEU A 87 -5.84 4.42 0.64
CA LEU A 87 -7.07 3.74 0.23
C LEU A 87 -6.89 2.25 0.49
N VAL A 88 -7.87 1.58 1.10
CA VAL A 88 -7.86 0.14 1.34
C VAL A 88 -9.19 -0.48 0.93
N PHE A 89 -9.13 -1.63 0.27
CA PHE A 89 -10.25 -2.56 0.12
C PHE A 89 -9.96 -3.82 0.92
N THR A 90 -10.94 -4.25 1.72
CA THR A 90 -10.91 -5.52 2.43
C THR A 90 -11.84 -6.50 1.76
N ARG A 91 -11.54 -7.80 1.87
CA ARG A 91 -12.48 -8.85 1.47
C ARG A 91 -13.82 -8.75 2.23
N GLY A 92 -13.78 -8.23 3.46
CA GLY A 92 -14.94 -8.05 4.31
C GLY A 92 -15.12 -9.19 5.33
N VAL A 93 -16.18 -9.07 6.11
CA VAL A 93 -16.55 -10.02 7.17
C VAL A 93 -16.96 -11.36 6.58
N GLY A 94 -16.43 -12.46 7.11
CA GLY A 94 -16.79 -13.80 6.69
C GLY A 94 -16.63 -14.86 7.78
N THR A 95 -16.73 -16.13 7.37
CA THR A 95 -16.48 -17.27 8.26
C THR A 95 -14.99 -17.38 8.60
N LEU A 96 -14.61 -18.10 9.67
CA LEU A 96 -13.19 -18.35 10.03
C LEU A 96 -12.43 -19.31 9.08
N GLY A 97 -13.01 -19.66 7.93
CA GLY A 97 -12.33 -20.40 6.87
C GLY A 97 -11.88 -19.48 5.75
N LEU A 98 -10.87 -19.89 5.00
CA LEU A 98 -10.23 -19.12 3.92
C LEU A 98 -11.08 -18.95 2.64
N HIS A 99 -12.36 -19.33 2.64
CA HIS A 99 -13.19 -19.29 1.44
C HIS A 99 -13.66 -17.85 1.16
N PRO A 100 -13.11 -17.12 0.16
CA PRO A 100 -13.32 -15.68 0.03
C PRO A 100 -14.76 -15.33 -0.36
N PHE A 101 -15.47 -16.21 -1.09
CA PHE A 101 -16.87 -15.96 -1.47
C PHE A 101 -17.88 -16.25 -0.35
N ARG A 102 -17.40 -16.51 0.88
CA ARG A 102 -18.24 -16.47 2.09
C ARG A 102 -18.17 -15.12 2.81
N CYS A 103 -17.53 -14.13 2.19
CA CYS A 103 -17.61 -12.73 2.58
C CYS A 103 -18.62 -12.04 1.67
N PRO A 104 -19.81 -11.66 2.16
CA PRO A 104 -20.91 -11.21 1.31
C PRO A 104 -20.68 -9.80 0.73
N ARG A 105 -19.80 -9.01 1.34
CA ARG A 105 -19.54 -7.63 0.92
C ARG A 105 -18.12 -7.20 1.29
N ALA A 106 -17.37 -6.68 0.31
CA ALA A 106 -16.08 -6.05 0.52
C ALA A 106 -16.21 -4.74 1.34
N GLY A 107 -15.24 -4.49 2.22
CA GLY A 107 -15.13 -3.21 2.93
C GLY A 107 -14.20 -2.24 2.21
N ALA A 108 -14.39 -0.95 2.44
CA ALA A 108 -13.51 0.10 1.91
C ALA A 108 -13.32 1.24 2.91
N PHE A 109 -12.09 1.72 3.06
CA PHE A 109 -11.80 2.91 3.85
C PHE A 109 -10.68 3.75 3.26
N ILE A 110 -10.71 5.05 3.59
CA ILE A 110 -9.76 6.06 3.15
C ILE A 110 -9.29 6.86 4.35
N ILE A 111 -7.97 6.93 4.51
CA ILE A 111 -7.28 7.79 5.46
C ILE A 111 -6.61 8.90 4.66
N ALA A 112 -6.76 10.17 5.07
CA ALA A 112 -6.01 11.30 4.54
C ALA A 112 -5.32 11.99 5.73
N ASP A 113 -3.99 12.01 5.69
CA ASP A 113 -3.15 12.57 6.76
C ASP A 113 -1.78 12.98 6.17
N THR A 114 -0.86 13.40 7.00
CA THR A 114 0.54 13.63 6.67
C THR A 114 1.38 12.38 6.89
N ILE A 115 2.46 12.23 6.14
CA ILE A 115 3.46 11.18 6.36
C ILE A 115 4.85 11.74 6.06
N GLN A 116 5.82 11.38 6.88
CA GLN A 116 7.23 11.56 6.59
C GLN A 116 7.86 10.17 6.42
N LEU A 117 8.34 9.86 5.21
CA LEU A 117 8.98 8.57 4.93
C LEU A 117 10.43 8.56 5.40
N TYR A 118 11.18 9.59 5.00
CA TYR A 118 12.59 9.76 5.34
C TYR A 118 12.86 11.20 5.81
N PRO A 119 13.89 11.43 6.65
CA PRO A 119 14.36 12.77 6.97
C PRO A 119 14.74 13.58 5.71
N PRO A 120 14.42 14.90 5.63
CA PRO A 120 14.70 15.74 4.45
C PRO A 120 16.16 15.72 3.99
N GLU A 121 17.10 15.64 4.94
CA GLU A 121 18.54 15.59 4.69
C GLU A 121 18.97 14.38 3.87
N LEU A 122 18.25 13.25 3.95
CA LEU A 122 18.59 12.04 3.20
C LEU A 122 18.28 12.17 1.71
N TYR A 123 17.33 13.03 1.33
CA TYR A 123 17.07 13.34 -0.07
C TYR A 123 18.18 14.20 -0.70
N GLN A 124 18.97 14.90 0.11
CA GLN A 124 20.09 15.74 -0.34
C GLN A 124 21.42 14.98 -0.29
N ASN A 125 21.66 14.25 0.79
CA ASN A 125 22.96 13.61 1.07
C ASN A 125 23.01 12.13 0.68
N GLY A 126 21.86 11.54 0.35
CA GLY A 126 21.73 10.10 0.17
C GLY A 126 21.51 9.35 1.48
N MET A 127 21.17 8.07 1.34
CA MET A 127 20.83 7.17 2.44
C MET A 127 21.65 5.89 2.31
N ASN A 128 22.25 5.44 3.41
CA ASN A 128 22.86 4.12 3.48
C ASN A 128 21.75 3.06 3.50
N VAL A 129 21.97 1.97 2.77
CA VAL A 129 21.06 0.82 2.73
C VAL A 129 21.86 -0.47 2.87
N ILE A 130 21.20 -1.53 3.33
CA ILE A 130 21.75 -2.88 3.29
C ILE A 130 21.10 -3.69 2.16
N VAL A 131 21.68 -4.84 1.83
CA VAL A 131 20.97 -5.87 1.07
C VAL A 131 20.35 -6.83 2.08
N ALA A 132 19.02 -6.99 2.03
CA ALA A 132 18.31 -7.92 2.90
C ALA A 132 18.75 -9.36 2.60
N LYS A 133 18.90 -10.17 3.65
CA LYS A 133 19.21 -11.60 3.54
C LYS A 133 18.03 -12.38 2.95
N ARG A 134 16.81 -11.91 3.21
CA ARG A 134 15.59 -12.54 2.73
C ARG A 134 15.26 -12.09 1.31
N PRO A 135 14.96 -13.02 0.38
CA PRO A 135 14.52 -12.65 -0.95
C PRO A 135 13.09 -12.09 -0.94
N ARG A 136 12.78 -11.31 -1.98
CA ARG A 136 11.42 -10.90 -2.31
C ARG A 136 10.56 -12.12 -2.66
N VAL A 137 9.28 -12.08 -2.31
CA VAL A 137 8.33 -13.15 -2.64
C VAL A 137 8.29 -13.38 -4.16
N PRO A 138 8.51 -14.62 -4.64
CA PRO A 138 8.43 -14.93 -6.06
C PRO A 138 7.01 -14.76 -6.60
N ILE A 139 6.90 -14.35 -7.87
CA ILE A 139 5.62 -14.22 -8.59
C ILE A 139 4.79 -15.51 -8.53
N ALA A 140 5.45 -16.67 -8.63
CA ALA A 140 4.79 -17.98 -8.55
C ALA A 140 4.16 -18.29 -7.18
N CYS A 141 4.53 -17.55 -6.13
CA CYS A 141 3.97 -17.68 -4.79
C CYS A 141 2.90 -16.62 -4.51
N LEU A 142 3.22 -15.35 -4.74
CA LEU A 142 2.30 -14.22 -4.63
C LEU A 142 2.82 -13.08 -5.50
N ASP A 143 2.11 -12.76 -6.58
CA ASP A 143 2.49 -11.72 -7.54
C ASP A 143 2.70 -10.35 -6.85
N PRO A 144 3.95 -9.84 -6.78
CA PRO A 144 4.26 -8.52 -6.22
C PRO A 144 3.57 -7.36 -6.93
N ALA A 145 3.08 -7.55 -8.16
CA ALA A 145 2.30 -6.54 -8.85
C ALA A 145 0.89 -6.34 -8.24
N ILE A 146 0.46 -7.23 -7.33
CA ILE A 146 -0.71 -7.03 -6.49
C ILE A 146 -0.29 -6.25 -5.25
N LYS A 147 -0.78 -5.01 -5.11
CA LYS A 147 -0.52 -4.21 -3.90
C LYS A 147 -1.46 -4.64 -2.75
N SER A 148 -1.26 -5.87 -2.28
CA SER A 148 -2.10 -6.52 -1.28
C SER A 148 -1.76 -6.08 0.16
N LEU A 149 -2.58 -6.48 1.13
CA LEU A 149 -2.30 -6.28 2.56
C LEU A 149 -1.22 -7.23 3.12
N ASN A 150 -0.66 -8.14 2.30
CA ASN A 150 0.35 -9.11 2.71
C ASN A 150 1.78 -8.53 2.65
N TYR A 151 2.07 -7.56 3.52
CA TYR A 151 3.36 -6.86 3.57
C TYR A 151 4.41 -7.47 4.53
N LEU A 152 4.14 -8.63 5.13
CA LEU A 152 5.04 -9.21 6.14
C LEU A 152 6.44 -9.52 5.59
N ASN A 153 6.57 -9.91 4.31
CA ASN A 153 7.88 -10.09 3.67
C ASN A 153 8.70 -8.78 3.65
N ASN A 154 8.07 -7.67 3.29
CA ASN A 154 8.67 -6.34 3.26
C ASN A 154 9.02 -5.85 4.68
N ILE A 155 8.13 -6.08 5.65
CA ILE A 155 8.34 -5.71 7.06
C ILE A 155 9.55 -6.47 7.65
N LEU A 156 9.69 -7.77 7.36
CA LEU A 156 10.84 -8.54 7.84
C LEU A 156 12.16 -8.00 7.27
N ALA A 157 12.20 -7.63 5.99
CA ALA A 157 13.38 -6.99 5.41
C ALA A 157 13.63 -5.58 6.00
N LYS A 158 12.57 -4.85 6.37
CA LYS A 158 12.69 -3.56 7.07
C LYS A 158 13.27 -3.72 8.48
N ILE A 159 12.92 -4.79 9.18
CA ILE A 159 13.52 -5.13 10.48
C ILE A 159 15.02 -5.36 10.32
N GLU A 160 15.46 -6.10 9.29
CA GLU A 160 16.89 -6.29 9.02
C GLU A 160 17.63 -4.96 8.80
N ALA A 161 17.00 -3.99 8.11
CA ALA A 161 17.54 -2.65 7.92
C ALA A 161 17.72 -1.91 9.25
N ILE A 162 16.68 -1.93 10.09
CA ILE A 162 16.67 -1.27 11.40
C ILE A 162 17.73 -1.89 12.31
N ASP A 163 17.85 -3.22 12.34
CA ASP A 163 18.87 -3.94 13.13
C ASP A 163 20.29 -3.58 12.69
N ALA A 164 20.47 -3.23 11.41
CA ALA A 164 21.72 -2.73 10.85
C ALA A 164 21.92 -1.21 10.99
N ASN A 165 21.03 -0.51 11.72
CA ASN A 165 21.03 0.95 11.91
C ASN A 165 20.94 1.75 10.60
N VAL A 166 20.21 1.23 9.62
CA VAL A 166 19.86 1.96 8.38
C VAL A 166 18.35 2.03 8.19
N LEU A 167 17.88 2.98 7.39
CA LEU A 167 16.44 3.19 7.20
C LEU A 167 15.84 2.33 6.10
N GLU A 168 16.61 1.71 5.21
CA GLU A 168 16.04 0.92 4.11
C GLU A 168 16.96 -0.24 3.71
N ALA A 169 16.36 -1.27 3.11
CA ALA A 169 17.04 -2.42 2.54
C ALA A 169 16.63 -2.67 1.09
N ILE A 170 17.60 -3.10 0.28
CA ILE A 170 17.40 -3.64 -1.05
C ILE A 170 17.11 -5.14 -0.93
N MET A 171 16.05 -5.61 -1.55
CA MET A 171 15.67 -7.02 -1.62
C MET A 171 16.09 -7.61 -2.97
N LEU A 172 16.63 -8.83 -2.93
CA LEU A 172 16.94 -9.60 -4.13
C LEU A 172 15.83 -10.60 -4.43
N ASN A 173 15.70 -11.06 -5.68
CA ASN A 173 14.88 -12.22 -5.99
C ASN A 173 15.63 -13.53 -5.66
N THR A 174 14.98 -14.68 -5.82
CA THR A 174 15.56 -15.99 -5.49
C THR A 174 16.73 -16.41 -6.38
N ALA A 175 16.96 -15.71 -7.50
CA ALA A 175 18.12 -15.91 -8.38
C ALA A 175 19.28 -14.93 -8.07
N GLY A 176 19.14 -14.07 -7.05
CA GLY A 176 20.16 -13.10 -6.64
C GLY A 176 20.17 -11.80 -7.45
N TYR A 177 19.19 -11.57 -8.32
CA TYR A 177 19.05 -10.28 -9.01
C TYR A 177 18.33 -9.26 -8.13
N VAL A 178 18.64 -7.98 -8.33
CA VAL A 178 17.95 -6.87 -7.64
C VAL A 178 16.46 -6.91 -7.98
N SER A 179 15.61 -6.74 -6.95
CA SER A 179 14.16 -6.65 -7.10
C SER A 179 13.67 -5.23 -6.81
N GLU A 180 13.60 -4.85 -5.54
CA GLU A 180 13.10 -3.55 -5.07
C GLU A 180 13.57 -3.32 -3.62
N CYS A 181 13.31 -2.14 -3.05
CA CYS A 181 13.47 -1.87 -1.63
C CYS A 181 12.26 -2.38 -0.82
N THR A 182 12.24 -2.18 0.50
CA THR A 182 11.09 -2.65 1.30
C THR A 182 9.81 -1.86 1.01
N GLY A 183 9.91 -0.57 0.68
CA GLY A 183 8.77 0.29 0.34
C GLY A 183 8.78 0.92 -1.06
N ASP A 184 9.91 0.84 -1.78
CA ASP A 184 10.20 1.67 -2.95
C ASP A 184 10.80 0.85 -4.10
N ASN A 185 10.58 1.25 -5.35
CA ASN A 185 11.37 0.72 -6.47
C ASN A 185 12.80 1.31 -6.45
N ILE A 186 13.74 0.63 -7.10
CA ILE A 186 15.15 1.03 -7.15
C ILE A 186 15.58 1.31 -8.59
N PHE A 187 16.36 2.38 -8.77
CA PHE A 187 16.96 2.75 -10.04
C PHE A 187 18.48 2.82 -9.89
N ALA A 188 19.21 2.48 -10.95
CA ALA A 188 20.65 2.63 -11.02
C ALA A 188 21.04 3.48 -12.25
N ILE A 189 22.09 4.29 -12.10
CA ILE A 189 22.65 5.08 -13.21
C ILE A 189 24.07 4.61 -13.46
N LYS A 190 24.36 4.18 -14.68
CA LYS A 190 25.69 3.78 -15.12
C LYS A 190 25.95 4.32 -16.51
N ASP A 191 27.07 5.02 -16.67
CA ASP A 191 27.49 5.61 -17.96
C ASP A 191 26.40 6.48 -18.62
N GLY A 192 25.65 7.22 -17.80
CA GLY A 192 24.54 8.06 -18.25
C GLY A 192 23.23 7.32 -18.59
N VAL A 193 23.20 5.99 -18.44
CA VAL A 193 22.02 5.14 -18.71
C VAL A 193 21.31 4.79 -17.41
N ILE A 194 19.97 4.88 -17.42
CA ILE A 194 19.10 4.53 -16.29
C ILE A 194 18.64 3.07 -16.43
N TYR A 195 18.77 2.32 -15.35
CA TYR A 195 18.29 0.95 -15.18
C TYR A 195 17.28 0.89 -14.05
N THR A 196 16.32 -0.01 -14.15
CA THR A 196 15.37 -0.37 -13.10
C THR A 196 14.99 -1.83 -13.18
#